data_AF-A0A835FB98-F1
#
_entry.id   AF-A0A835FB98-F1
#
_cell.length_a   1.000
_cell.length_b   1.000
_cell.length_c   1.000
_cell.angle_alpha   90.00
_cell.angle_beta   90.00
_cell.angle_gamma   90.00
#
_symmetry.space_group_name_H-M   'P 1'
#
loop_
_entity.id
_entity.type
_entity.pdbx_description
1 polymer ?
#
loop_
_entity_poly.entity_id
_entity_poly.type
_entity_poly.pdbx_seq_one_letter_code
_entity_poly.pdbx_strand_id
1 'polypeptide(L)'
;MDLSTDYYYSIDLHGFSSMSPPQLDFEQSQPTASTFPPSHQPPSPASPEADAAAAAADFSDERRLRRRISNRESARRSRARKQRRLDELRGSVAAMEHRRRELAAHAQAARGRLALARLANAGLRAEAAALSRRLAAARRALELGRLYHAAAAAAVGSGACCSGLGFLDIEQTIASLIA
;
A
#
# COMPACT_ATOMS: atom_id res chain seq x y z
N MET A 1 30.72 18.17 3.24
CA MET A 1 29.42 18.65 2.71
C MET A 1 28.47 17.49 2.83
N ASP A 2 27.99 17.28 4.06
CA ASP A 2 27.01 16.27 4.39
C ASP A 2 25.64 16.72 3.88
N LEU A 3 25.05 15.94 2.99
CA LEU A 3 23.64 16.07 2.63
C LEU A 3 22.95 14.78 3.02
N SER A 4 22.67 14.74 4.32
CA SER A 4 21.49 14.13 4.90
C SER A 4 20.28 14.39 3.99
N THR A 5 19.68 13.33 3.48
CA THR A 5 18.26 13.27 3.12
C THR A 5 17.91 11.80 2.92
N ASP A 6 17.85 11.09 4.05
CA ASP A 6 17.08 9.87 4.17
C ASP A 6 15.60 10.22 3.98
N TYR A 7 15.16 10.29 2.72
CA TYR A 7 13.75 10.40 2.36
C TYR A 7 13.11 9.03 2.50
N TYR A 8 12.92 8.61 3.75
CA TYR A 8 12.10 7.45 4.10
C TYR A 8 10.64 7.82 3.85
N TYR A 9 10.03 7.20 2.84
CA TYR A 9 8.58 7.12 2.73
C TYR A 9 8.10 6.20 3.86
N SER A 10 7.92 6.75 5.06
CA SER A 10 7.08 6.14 6.09
C SER A 10 5.65 6.17 5.55
N ILE A 11 5.24 5.05 4.96
CA ILE A 11 3.81 4.79 4.77
C ILE A 11 3.29 4.57 6.18
N ASP A 12 2.57 5.54 6.73
CA ASP A 12 1.89 5.43 8.02
C ASP A 12 0.87 4.27 7.97
N LEU A 13 1.33 3.06 8.28
CA LEU A 13 0.46 1.90 8.53
C LEU A 13 -0.31 2.06 9.85
N HIS A 14 0.00 3.06 10.67
CA HIS A 14 -0.69 3.34 11.93
C HIS A 14 -2.06 3.99 11.76
N GLY A 15 -2.33 4.65 10.63
CA GLY A 15 -3.64 5.29 10.36
C GLY A 15 -4.77 4.32 10.04
N PHE A 16 -4.46 3.06 9.67
CA PHE A 16 -5.50 2.07 9.41
C PHE A 16 -6.09 1.47 10.69
N SER A 17 -5.37 1.57 11.82
CA SER A 17 -5.81 1.01 13.11
C SER A 17 -6.64 1.98 13.95
N SER A 18 -6.78 3.25 13.55
CA SER A 18 -7.59 4.27 14.25
C SER A 18 -8.99 4.45 13.68
N MET A 19 -9.34 3.77 12.58
CA MET A 19 -10.73 3.68 12.19
C MET A 19 -11.43 2.67 13.10
N SER A 20 -12.10 3.20 14.13
CA SER A 20 -13.16 2.45 14.80
C SER A 20 -14.06 1.89 13.70
N PRO A 21 -14.32 0.56 13.66
CA PRO A 21 -15.27 0.02 12.70
C PRO A 21 -16.57 0.81 12.82
N PRO A 22 -17.28 1.10 11.71
CA PRO A 22 -18.57 1.77 11.79
C PRO A 22 -19.42 0.99 12.78
N GLN A 23 -19.85 1.66 13.84
CA GLN A 23 -20.83 1.15 14.77
C GLN A 23 -22.05 0.84 13.90
N LEU A 24 -22.23 -0.44 13.57
CA LEU A 24 -23.49 -0.90 13.05
C LEU A 24 -24.45 -0.67 14.20
N ASP A 25 -25.21 0.41 14.10
CA ASP A 25 -26.37 0.70 14.93
C ASP A 25 -27.33 -0.48 14.77
N PHE A 26 -27.05 -1.52 15.54
CA PHE A 26 -27.96 -2.59 15.80
C PHE A 26 -29.00 -1.93 16.69
N GLU A 27 -29.98 -1.27 16.06
CA GLU A 27 -31.23 -0.89 16.71
C GLU A 27 -31.79 -2.17 17.33
N GLN A 28 -31.43 -2.38 18.60
CA GLN A 28 -32.18 -3.16 19.54
C GLN A 28 -33.51 -2.42 19.67
N SER A 29 -34.43 -2.74 18.76
CA SER A 29 -35.85 -2.67 19.08
C SER A 29 -36.04 -3.63 20.26
N GLN A 30 -35.90 -3.07 21.47
CA GLN A 30 -36.18 -3.74 22.72
C GLN A 30 -37.58 -4.35 22.62
N PRO A 31 -37.80 -5.61 23.04
CA PRO A 31 -39.14 -6.05 23.30
C PRO A 31 -39.59 -5.27 24.54
N THR A 32 -40.42 -4.23 24.33
CA THR A 32 -41.07 -3.53 25.44
C THR A 32 -41.82 -4.57 26.25
N ALA A 33 -41.33 -4.79 27.47
CA ALA A 33 -41.99 -5.63 28.45
C ALA A 33 -43.40 -5.08 28.65
N SER A 34 -44.40 -5.93 28.39
CA SER A 34 -45.81 -5.67 28.60
C SER A 34 -46.06 -5.23 30.04
N THR A 35 -46.31 -3.94 30.25
CA THR A 35 -46.97 -3.44 31.47
C THR A 35 -48.34 -4.11 31.58
N PHE A 36 -48.48 -5.03 32.53
CA PHE A 36 -49.78 -5.61 32.90
C PHE A 36 -50.60 -4.57 33.69
N PRO A 37 -51.84 -4.24 33.31
CA PRO A 37 -52.77 -3.52 34.17
C PRO A 37 -53.51 -4.50 35.12
N PRO A 38 -54.08 -4.01 36.24
CA PRO A 38 -54.62 -4.86 37.29
C PRO A 38 -55.97 -5.49 36.92
N SER A 39 -56.20 -6.64 37.57
CA SER A 39 -57.37 -7.50 37.48
C SER A 39 -58.68 -6.74 37.71
N HIS A 40 -59.61 -6.79 36.75
CA HIS A 40 -61.02 -6.46 36.96
C HIS A 40 -61.88 -7.72 36.78
N GLN A 41 -62.63 -8.02 37.83
CA GLN A 41 -63.56 -9.14 37.99
C GLN A 41 -64.84 -8.91 37.14
N PRO A 42 -65.45 -9.94 36.52
CA PRO A 42 -66.56 -9.74 35.58
C PRO A 42 -67.93 -9.69 36.28
N PRO A 43 -68.94 -8.99 35.74
CA PRO A 43 -70.33 -9.25 36.11
C PRO A 43 -70.87 -10.46 35.34
N SER A 44 -71.56 -11.32 36.07
CA SER A 44 -72.27 -12.50 35.57
C SER A 44 -73.63 -12.08 34.98
N PRO A 45 -74.03 -12.61 33.82
CA PRO A 45 -75.41 -12.92 33.54
C PRO A 45 -75.58 -14.43 33.26
N ALA A 46 -76.70 -14.97 33.72
CA ALA A 46 -77.05 -16.36 33.53
C ALA A 46 -77.41 -16.67 32.05
N SER A 47 -76.75 -17.69 31.48
CA SER A 47 -77.18 -18.60 30.39
C SER A 47 -77.42 -17.99 28.97
N PRO A 48 -76.97 -18.56 27.82
CA PRO A 48 -76.23 -19.80 27.53
C PRO A 48 -74.83 -19.47 26.97
N GLU A 49 -73.88 -19.12 27.84
CA GLU A 49 -72.58 -18.54 27.40
C GLU A 49 -71.46 -19.57 27.18
N ALA A 50 -71.72 -20.85 27.43
CA ALA A 50 -70.72 -21.91 27.27
C ALA A 50 -70.26 -22.08 25.81
N ASP A 51 -71.17 -21.94 24.85
CA ASP A 51 -70.86 -22.10 23.43
C ASP A 51 -70.12 -20.86 22.84
N ALA A 52 -70.44 -19.65 23.32
CA ALA A 52 -69.78 -18.42 22.91
C ALA A 52 -68.37 -18.27 23.51
N ALA A 53 -68.18 -18.69 24.77
CA ALA A 53 -66.88 -18.71 25.43
C ALA A 53 -65.95 -19.78 24.86
N ALA A 54 -66.47 -20.97 24.51
CA ALA A 54 -65.73 -22.02 23.81
C ALA A 54 -65.28 -21.55 22.42
N ALA A 55 -66.17 -20.93 21.64
CA ALA A 55 -65.82 -20.36 20.35
C ALA A 55 -64.73 -19.27 20.46
N ALA A 56 -64.80 -18.37 21.44
CA ALA A 56 -63.79 -17.34 21.67
C ALA A 56 -62.42 -17.91 22.08
N ALA A 57 -62.39 -19.00 22.86
CA ALA A 57 -61.17 -19.72 23.22
C ALA A 57 -60.53 -20.39 21.99
N ASP A 58 -61.33 -21.05 21.15
CA ASP A 58 -60.88 -21.68 19.90
C ASP A 58 -60.30 -20.66 18.91
N PHE A 59 -60.94 -19.50 18.74
CA PHE A 59 -60.39 -18.40 17.94
C PHE A 59 -59.05 -17.90 18.48
N SER A 60 -58.86 -17.91 19.80
CA SER A 60 -57.61 -17.48 20.44
C SER A 60 -56.46 -18.47 20.21
N ASP A 61 -56.76 -19.77 20.20
CA ASP A 61 -55.78 -20.83 20.00
C ASP A 61 -55.39 -20.98 18.52
N GLU A 62 -56.33 -20.84 17.59
CA GLU A 62 -56.05 -20.73 16.15
C GLU A 62 -55.14 -19.53 15.86
N ARG A 63 -55.42 -18.38 16.50
CA ARG A 63 -54.55 -17.19 16.38
C ARG A 63 -53.15 -17.43 16.96
N ARG A 64 -53.04 -18.12 18.10
CA ARG A 64 -51.74 -18.51 18.69
C ARG A 64 -50.98 -19.46 17.77
N LEU A 65 -51.66 -20.43 17.15
CA LEU A 65 -51.05 -21.35 16.20
C LEU A 65 -50.50 -20.59 14.98
N ARG A 66 -51.30 -19.72 14.35
CA ARG A 66 -50.87 -18.86 13.24
C ARG A 66 -49.66 -18.01 13.60
N ARG A 67 -49.65 -17.40 14.79
CA ARG A 67 -48.49 -16.65 15.31
C ARG A 67 -47.26 -17.52 15.47
N ARG A 68 -47.40 -18.75 15.98
CA ARG A 68 -46.29 -19.69 16.15
C ARG A 68 -45.67 -20.06 14.80
N ILE A 69 -46.50 -20.31 13.79
CA ILE A 69 -46.07 -20.64 12.42
C ILE A 69 -45.38 -19.43 11.78
N SER A 70 -46.02 -18.26 11.81
CA SER A 70 -45.46 -17.01 11.26
C SER A 70 -44.14 -16.63 11.93
N ASN A 71 -44.06 -16.72 13.25
CA ASN A 71 -42.84 -16.40 13.99
C ASN A 71 -41.71 -17.39 13.65
N ARG A 72 -42.01 -18.70 13.61
CA ARG A 72 -41.06 -19.73 13.16
C ARG A 72 -40.51 -19.40 11.77
N GLU A 73 -41.38 -19.00 10.85
CA GLU A 73 -40.95 -18.65 9.51
C GLU A 73 -40.13 -17.36 9.48
N SER A 74 -40.53 -16.33 10.24
CA SER A 74 -39.80 -15.07 10.36
C SER A 74 -38.39 -15.27 10.95
N ALA A 75 -38.26 -16.13 11.96
CA ALA A 75 -36.99 -16.51 12.56
C ALA A 75 -36.11 -17.25 11.56
N ARG A 76 -36.67 -18.18 10.77
CA ARG A 76 -35.95 -18.85 9.67
C ARG A 76 -35.44 -17.84 8.64
N ARG A 77 -36.30 -16.93 8.17
CA ARG A 77 -35.91 -15.90 7.19
C ARG A 77 -34.84 -14.95 7.75
N SER A 78 -34.95 -14.57 9.02
CA SER A 78 -33.96 -13.73 9.71
C SER A 78 -32.60 -14.42 9.80
N ARG A 79 -32.57 -15.70 10.22
CA ARG A 79 -31.35 -16.52 10.24
C ARG A 79 -30.73 -16.64 8.85
N ALA A 80 -31.54 -16.92 7.82
CA ALA A 80 -31.05 -17.01 6.44
C ALA A 80 -30.45 -15.68 5.93
N ARG A 81 -31.07 -14.54 6.23
CA ARG A 81 -30.51 -13.21 5.88
C ARG A 81 -29.19 -12.94 6.58
N LYS A 82 -29.11 -13.19 7.89
CA LYS A 82 -27.86 -13.03 8.67
C LYS A 82 -26.75 -13.94 8.13
N GLN A 83 -27.08 -15.19 7.79
CA GLN A 83 -26.11 -16.12 7.21
C GLN A 83 -25.56 -15.60 5.87
N ARG A 84 -26.43 -15.18 4.95
CA ARG A 84 -26.00 -14.58 3.66
C ARG A 84 -25.08 -13.38 3.88
N ARG A 85 -25.41 -12.50 4.83
CA ARG A 85 -24.57 -11.35 5.16
C ARG A 85 -23.19 -11.77 5.68
N LEU A 86 -23.11 -12.80 6.51
CA LEU A 86 -21.82 -13.34 6.97
C LEU A 86 -21.00 -13.92 5.81
N ASP A 87 -21.64 -14.60 4.87
CA ASP A 87 -20.97 -15.18 3.71
C ASP A 87 -20.47 -14.09 2.74
N GLU A 88 -21.24 -13.03 2.51
CA GLU A 88 -20.82 -11.83 1.77
C GLU A 88 -19.60 -11.14 2.41
N LEU A 89 -19.61 -10.99 3.74
CA LEU A 89 -18.50 -10.40 4.50
C LEU A 89 -17.24 -11.26 4.39
N ARG A 90 -17.36 -12.58 4.52
CA ARG A 90 -16.24 -13.53 4.33
C ARG A 90 -15.66 -13.44 2.92
N GLY A 91 -16.52 -13.38 1.90
CA GLY A 91 -16.10 -13.19 0.51
C GLY A 91 -15.35 -11.87 0.32
N SER A 92 -15.83 -10.80 0.94
CA SER A 92 -15.19 -9.48 0.88
C SER A 92 -13.79 -9.48 1.53
N VAL A 93 -13.64 -10.11 2.70
CA VAL A 93 -12.34 -10.27 3.37
C VAL A 93 -11.38 -11.08 2.50
N ALA A 94 -11.81 -12.23 1.98
CA ALA A 94 -10.97 -13.07 1.12
C ALA A 94 -10.49 -12.32 -0.15
N ALA A 95 -11.39 -11.55 -0.78
CA ALA A 95 -11.05 -10.71 -1.94
C ALA A 95 -10.04 -9.62 -1.58
N MET A 96 -10.20 -8.95 -0.43
CA MET A 96 -9.25 -7.95 0.04
C MET A 96 -7.89 -8.56 0.38
N GLU A 97 -7.85 -9.73 1.02
CA GLU A 97 -6.60 -10.44 1.30
C GLU A 97 -5.87 -10.88 0.03
N HIS A 98 -6.62 -11.30 -0.99
CA HIS A 98 -6.06 -11.61 -2.30
C HIS A 98 -5.44 -10.35 -2.95
N ARG A 99 -6.19 -9.26 -3.05
CA ARG A 99 -5.69 -7.98 -3.58
C ARG A 99 -4.47 -7.47 -2.81
N ARG A 100 -4.47 -7.58 -1.48
CA ARG A 100 -3.34 -7.20 -0.63
C ARG A 100 -2.09 -8.00 -0.99
N ARG A 101 -2.21 -9.32 -1.21
CA ARG A 101 -1.09 -10.18 -1.62
C ARG A 101 -0.57 -9.83 -3.01
N GLU A 102 -1.47 -9.57 -3.96
CA GLU A 102 -1.08 -9.14 -5.31
C GLU A 102 -0.32 -7.80 -5.28
N LEU A 103 -0.85 -6.80 -4.58
CA LEU A 103 -0.20 -5.50 -4.42
C LEU A 103 1.17 -5.63 -3.74
N ALA A 104 1.29 -6.49 -2.72
CA ALA A 104 2.57 -6.77 -2.06
C ALA A 104 3.60 -7.39 -3.03
N ALA A 105 3.17 -8.34 -3.86
CA ALA A 105 4.02 -8.96 -4.87
C ALA A 105 4.49 -7.94 -5.92
N HIS A 106 3.57 -7.10 -6.42
CA HIS A 106 3.91 -6.02 -7.35
C HIS A 106 4.89 -5.01 -6.75
N ALA A 107 4.68 -4.61 -5.49
CA ALA A 107 5.59 -3.72 -4.79
C ALA A 107 6.99 -4.34 -4.64
N GLN A 108 7.08 -5.63 -4.32
CA GLN A 108 8.35 -6.34 -4.23
C GLN A 108 9.08 -6.40 -5.58
N ALA A 109 8.36 -6.71 -6.67
CA ALA A 109 8.91 -6.71 -8.01
C ALA A 109 9.39 -5.30 -8.44
N ALA A 110 8.63 -4.25 -8.11
CA ALA A 110 9.03 -2.87 -8.36
C ALA A 110 10.30 -2.47 -7.59
N ARG A 111 10.42 -2.87 -6.31
CA ARG A 111 11.65 -2.67 -5.51
C ARG A 111 12.85 -3.36 -6.14
N GLY A 112 12.70 -4.60 -6.60
CA GLY A 112 13.74 -5.34 -7.31
C GLY A 112 14.23 -4.60 -8.57
N ARG A 113 13.29 -4.15 -9.41
CA ARG A 113 13.63 -3.36 -10.62
C ARG A 113 14.33 -2.05 -10.28
N LEU A 114 13.88 -1.35 -9.24
CA LEU A 114 14.52 -0.12 -8.77
C LEU A 114 15.96 -0.37 -8.28
N ALA A 115 16.20 -1.46 -7.56
CA ALA A 115 17.54 -1.82 -7.11
C ALA A 115 18.49 -2.08 -8.30
N LEU A 116 18.05 -2.82 -9.32
CA LEU A 116 18.81 -3.05 -10.54
C LEU A 116 19.10 -1.74 -11.29
N ALA A 117 18.10 -0.86 -11.43
CA ALA A 117 18.27 0.44 -12.07
C ALA A 117 19.28 1.33 -11.31
N ARG A 118 19.26 1.31 -9.97
CA ARG A 118 20.24 2.04 -9.14
C ARG A 118 21.65 1.50 -9.32
N LEU A 119 21.83 0.18 -9.36
CA LEU A 119 23.14 -0.44 -9.61
C LEU A 119 23.68 -0.03 -11.00
N ALA A 120 22.85 -0.14 -12.04
CA ALA A 120 23.24 0.26 -13.39
C ALA A 120 23.60 1.75 -13.46
N ASN A 121 22.83 2.62 -12.79
CA ASN A 121 23.12 4.05 -12.74
C ASN A 121 24.43 4.36 -12.01
N ALA A 122 24.72 3.64 -10.92
CA ALA A 122 26.00 3.77 -10.22
C ALA A 122 27.18 3.35 -11.12
N GLY A 123 27.03 2.27 -11.89
CA GLY A 123 28.01 1.85 -12.90
C GLY A 123 28.27 2.92 -13.95
N LEU A 124 27.21 3.43 -14.58
CA LEU A 124 27.32 4.50 -15.58
C LEU A 124 27.96 5.78 -15.02
N ARG A 125 27.67 6.14 -13.77
CA ARG A 125 28.30 7.28 -13.10
C ARG A 125 29.80 7.05 -12.86
N ALA A 126 30.19 5.83 -12.48
CA ALA A 126 31.59 5.48 -12.30
C ALA A 126 32.36 5.55 -13.63
N GLU A 127 31.78 5.02 -14.71
CA GLU A 127 32.32 5.11 -16.07
C GLU A 127 32.46 6.56 -16.53
N ALA A 128 31.40 7.36 -16.38
CA ALA A 128 31.43 8.78 -16.72
C ALA A 128 32.51 9.54 -15.94
N ALA A 129 32.70 9.23 -14.65
CA ALA A 129 33.76 9.80 -13.84
C ALA A 129 35.16 9.37 -14.32
N ALA A 130 35.33 8.11 -14.72
CA ALA A 130 36.59 7.62 -15.27
C ALA A 130 36.95 8.30 -16.59
N LEU A 131 35.99 8.40 -17.51
CA LEU A 131 36.15 9.10 -18.79
C LEU A 131 36.45 10.59 -18.58
N SER A 132 35.78 11.23 -17.63
CA SER A 132 36.05 12.63 -17.28
C SER A 132 37.48 12.84 -16.77
N ARG A 133 37.99 11.92 -15.94
CA ARG A 133 39.39 11.94 -15.49
C ARG A 133 40.37 11.76 -16.65
N ARG A 134 40.11 10.80 -17.55
CA ARG A 134 40.94 10.56 -18.74
C ARG A 134 40.97 11.78 -19.66
N LEU A 135 39.82 12.40 -19.91
CA LEU A 135 39.74 13.62 -20.71
C LEU A 135 40.50 14.79 -20.07
N ALA A 136 40.37 14.98 -18.75
CA ALA A 136 41.11 16.02 -18.04
C ALA A 136 42.63 15.78 -18.06
N ALA A 137 43.06 14.53 -17.95
CA ALA A 137 44.47 14.16 -18.10
C ALA A 137 44.98 14.42 -19.53
N ALA A 138 44.23 14.03 -20.57
CA ALA A 138 44.57 14.30 -21.96
C ALA A 138 44.67 15.81 -22.25
N ARG A 139 43.72 16.61 -21.75
CA ARG A 139 43.78 18.08 -21.87
C ARG A 139 45.04 18.67 -21.24
N ARG A 140 45.38 18.25 -20.02
CA ARG A 140 46.61 18.68 -19.34
C ARG A 140 47.88 18.27 -20.10
N ALA A 141 47.92 17.06 -20.64
CA ALA A 141 49.06 16.60 -21.44
C ALA A 141 49.28 17.46 -22.70
N LEU A 142 48.19 17.84 -23.39
CA LEU A 142 48.26 18.74 -24.55
C LEU A 142 48.70 20.15 -24.17
N GLU A 143 48.22 20.69 -23.05
CA GLU A 143 48.66 21.99 -22.53
C GLU A 143 50.16 21.99 -22.20
N LEU A 144 50.64 20.96 -21.50
CA LEU A 144 52.07 20.79 -21.22
C LEU A 144 52.88 20.69 -22.51
N GLY A 145 52.44 19.88 -23.48
CA GLY A 145 53.08 19.76 -24.79
C GLY A 145 53.20 21.11 -25.51
N ARG A 146 52.14 21.92 -25.50
CA ARG A 146 52.17 23.29 -26.06
C ARG A 146 53.20 24.18 -25.36
N LEU A 147 53.27 24.13 -24.03
CA LEU A 147 54.24 24.91 -23.25
C LEU A 147 55.68 24.48 -23.54
N TYR A 148 55.94 23.16 -23.61
CA TYR A 148 57.26 22.62 -23.98
C TYR A 148 57.68 23.05 -25.40
N HIS A 149 56.79 22.94 -26.39
CA HIS A 149 57.08 23.39 -27.75
C HIS A 149 57.36 24.89 -27.84
N ALA A 150 56.58 25.73 -27.14
CA ALA A 150 56.82 27.16 -27.09
C ALA A 150 58.17 27.52 -26.44
N ALA A 151 58.53 26.85 -25.34
CA ALA A 151 59.83 27.03 -24.69
C ALA A 151 61.00 26.58 -25.58
N ALA A 152 60.87 25.44 -26.25
CA ALA A 152 61.87 24.95 -27.21
C ALA A 152 62.06 25.92 -28.39
N ALA A 153 60.98 26.47 -28.94
CA ALA A 153 61.04 27.47 -30.01
C ALA A 153 61.75 28.76 -29.56
N ALA A 154 61.50 29.22 -28.33
CA ALA A 154 62.19 30.38 -27.75
C ALA A 154 63.70 30.14 -27.54
N ALA A 155 64.10 28.92 -27.14
CA ALA A 155 65.50 28.56 -26.96
C ALA A 155 66.28 28.50 -28.29
N VAL A 156 65.66 27.99 -29.36
CA VAL A 156 66.24 27.98 -30.72
C VAL A 156 66.42 29.40 -31.27
N GLY A 157 65.46 30.31 -31.02
CA GLY A 157 65.57 31.72 -31.38
C GLY A 157 66.68 32.48 -30.63
N SER A 158 67.10 31.97 -29.46
CA SER A 158 68.15 32.57 -28.64
C SER A 158 69.56 32.01 -28.92
N GLY A 159 69.71 31.08 -29.88
CA GLY A 159 71.01 30.51 -30.26
C GLY A 159 71.65 29.57 -29.22
N ALA A 160 70.89 29.10 -28.22
CA ALA A 160 71.39 28.18 -27.21
C ALA A 160 71.28 26.72 -27.69
N CYS A 161 72.38 26.18 -28.20
CA CYS A 161 72.52 24.76 -28.53
C CYS A 161 72.59 23.92 -27.24
N CYS A 162 71.46 23.31 -26.87
CA CYS A 162 71.41 22.28 -25.83
C CYS A 162 70.79 21.01 -26.42
N SER A 163 71.66 20.16 -26.94
CA SER A 163 71.33 18.83 -27.43
C SER A 163 71.09 17.90 -26.25
N GLY A 164 69.89 17.34 -26.16
CA GLY A 164 69.64 16.08 -25.48
C GLY A 164 69.27 16.20 -24.00
N LEU A 165 67.98 16.42 -23.72
CA LEU A 165 67.33 15.84 -22.56
C LEU A 165 65.86 15.49 -22.90
N GLY A 166 65.60 14.19 -23.01
CA GLY A 166 64.31 13.57 -22.68
C GLY A 166 63.11 13.95 -23.53
N PHE A 167 63.08 13.49 -24.77
CA PHE A 167 61.82 13.19 -25.47
C PHE A 167 61.13 12.03 -24.72
N LEU A 168 60.53 12.31 -23.56
CA LEU A 168 59.55 11.40 -22.97
C LEU A 168 58.35 11.45 -23.89
N ASP A 169 58.15 10.39 -24.65
CA ASP A 169 57.11 10.21 -25.66
C ASP A 169 55.74 10.68 -25.15
N ILE A 170 55.42 11.93 -25.47
CA ILE A 170 54.09 12.50 -25.23
C ILE A 170 53.07 11.66 -26.00
N GLU A 171 53.44 11.17 -27.19
CA GLU A 171 52.67 10.22 -28.00
C GLU A 171 52.36 8.92 -27.25
N GLN A 172 53.35 8.32 -26.58
CA GLN A 172 53.18 7.06 -25.84
C GLN A 172 52.37 7.27 -24.55
N THR A 173 52.51 8.44 -23.92
CA THR A 173 51.70 8.84 -22.76
C THR A 173 50.24 9.11 -23.16
N ILE A 174 50.00 9.81 -24.27
CA ILE A 174 48.67 10.04 -24.85
C ILE A 174 48.04 8.71 -25.29
N ALA A 175 48.79 7.83 -25.96
CA ALA A 175 48.32 6.51 -26.37
C ALA A 175 47.91 5.64 -25.18
N SER A 176 48.67 5.66 -24.08
CA SER A 176 48.32 4.94 -22.83
C SER A 176 47.07 5.48 -22.12
N LEU A 177 46.71 6.75 -22.36
CA LEU A 177 45.51 7.39 -21.82
C LEU A 177 44.25 7.10 -22.65
N ILE A 178 44.42 6.67 -23.91
CA ILE A 178 43.35 6.35 -24.87
C ILE A 178 43.01 4.84 -24.86
N ALA A 179 43.94 3.96 -24.50
CA ALA A 179 43.64 2.55 -24.16
C ALA A 179 42.83 2.44 -22.85
#